data_AF-A0A849U1K0-F1
#
_entry.id   AF-A0A849U1K0-F1
#
_cell.length_a   1.000
_cell.length_b   1.000
_cell.length_c   1.000
_cell.angle_alpha   90.00
_cell.angle_beta   90.00
_cell.angle_gamma   90.00
#
_symmetry.space_group_name_H-M   'P 1'
#
loop_
_entity.id
_entity.type
_entity.pdbx_description
1 polymer ?
#
loop_
_entity_poly.entity_id
_entity_poly.type
_entity_poly.pdbx_seq_one_letter_code
_entity_poly.pdbx_strand_id
1 'polypeptide(L)'
;MCDSERLDGPRQTDPIVAARIEAIKQLAEGLSDRVAVMDSSFNVVYANEAAWAVDQTHTPRRLHAKCYEAFAHRTDPCGTCPAIRVFEASEV
;
A
#
# COMPACT_ATOMS: atom_id res chain seq x y z
N MET A 1 16.71 -30.90 -21.18
CA MET A 1 17.37 -29.62 -20.85
C MET A 1 16.31 -28.75 -20.21
N CYS A 2 16.58 -28.26 -19.00
CA CYS A 2 15.62 -27.58 -18.13
C CYS A 2 15.22 -26.18 -18.62
N ASP A 3 14.00 -25.84 -18.23
CA ASP A 3 13.45 -24.54 -17.84
C ASP A 3 13.79 -23.26 -18.61
N SER A 4 12.72 -22.63 -19.11
CA SER A 4 12.57 -21.17 -19.02
C SER A 4 11.10 -20.83 -18.82
N GLU A 5 10.77 -20.74 -17.54
CA GLU A 5 9.57 -20.11 -17.00
C GLU A 5 9.53 -18.63 -17.37
N ARG A 6 8.36 -18.14 -17.80
CA ARG A 6 7.77 -16.89 -17.28
C ARG A 6 6.37 -16.71 -17.84
N LEU A 7 5.41 -17.31 -17.17
CA LEU A 7 4.02 -16.89 -17.25
C LEU A 7 3.84 -15.71 -16.28
N ASP A 8 3.89 -14.50 -16.83
CA ASP A 8 3.44 -13.28 -16.16
C ASP A 8 1.91 -13.34 -16.07
N GLY A 9 1.42 -14.10 -15.10
CA GLY A 9 0.01 -14.15 -14.73
C GLY A 9 -0.36 -12.96 -13.83
N PRO A 10 -1.62 -12.52 -13.83
CA PRO A 10 -2.05 -11.43 -12.95
C PRO A 10 -1.77 -11.86 -11.51
N ARG A 11 -1.01 -11.03 -10.77
CA ARG A 11 -0.69 -11.23 -9.35
C ARG A 11 -2.01 -11.48 -8.59
N GLN A 12 -2.35 -12.76 -8.39
CA GLN A 12 -3.54 -13.14 -7.65
C GLN A 12 -3.40 -12.55 -6.25
N THR A 13 -4.37 -11.74 -5.83
CA THR A 13 -4.48 -11.26 -4.46
C THR A 13 -4.45 -12.47 -3.53
N ASP A 14 -3.32 -12.67 -2.86
CA ASP A 14 -3.11 -13.76 -1.93
C ASP A 14 -4.23 -13.71 -0.87
N PRO A 15 -5.04 -14.78 -0.72
CA PRO A 15 -6.16 -14.79 0.23
C PRO A 15 -5.69 -14.54 1.67
N ILE A 16 -4.45 -14.88 2.00
CA ILE A 16 -3.84 -14.59 3.31
C ILE A 16 -3.63 -13.09 3.46
N VAL A 17 -3.11 -12.43 2.44
CA VAL A 17 -2.91 -10.97 2.44
C VAL A 17 -4.25 -10.25 2.55
N ALA A 18 -5.27 -10.71 1.81
CA ALA A 18 -6.62 -10.14 1.87
C ALA A 18 -7.24 -10.28 3.27
N ALA A 19 -7.15 -11.48 3.88
CA ALA A 19 -7.66 -11.71 5.24
C ALA A 19 -6.97 -10.83 6.29
N ARG A 20 -5.65 -10.64 6.16
CA ARG A 20 -4.88 -9.75 7.05
C ARG A 20 -5.30 -8.29 6.89
N ILE A 21 -5.52 -7.84 5.66
CA ILE A 21 -5.97 -6.47 5.39
C ILE A 21 -7.35 -6.24 6.02
N GLU A 22 -8.27 -7.20 5.92
CA GLU A 22 -9.59 -7.06 6.56
C GLU A 22 -9.47 -6.95 8.09
N ALA A 23 -8.60 -7.76 8.71
CA ALA A 23 -8.34 -7.63 10.15
C ALA A 23 -7.77 -6.25 10.51
N ILE A 24 -6.84 -5.71 9.72
CA ILE A 24 -6.30 -4.36 9.91
C ILE A 24 -7.40 -3.32 9.79
N LYS A 25 -8.28 -3.45 8.81
CA LYS A 25 -9.39 -2.53 8.59
C LYS A 25 -10.32 -2.45 9.79
N GLN A 26 -10.74 -3.59 10.33
CA GLN A 26 -11.61 -3.65 11.51
C GLN A 26 -10.97 -2.95 12.73
N LEU A 27 -9.65 -3.06 12.90
CA LEU A 27 -8.93 -2.42 14.00
C LEU A 27 -8.73 -0.91 13.76
N ALA A 28 -8.48 -0.51 12.50
CA ALA A 28 -8.11 0.86 12.15
C ALA A 28 -9.30 1.83 12.06
N GLU A 29 -10.53 1.33 11.90
CA GLU A 29 -11.75 2.17 11.87
C GLU A 29 -12.01 2.91 13.19
N GLY A 30 -11.55 2.37 14.33
CA GLY A 30 -11.69 3.02 15.64
C GLY A 30 -10.53 3.95 16.01
N LEU A 31 -9.49 4.03 15.18
CA LEU A 31 -8.28 4.81 15.50
C LEU A 31 -8.38 6.23 14.94
N SER A 32 -7.99 7.20 15.77
CA SER A 32 -7.77 8.58 15.33
C SER A 32 -6.43 8.73 14.59
N ASP A 33 -5.52 7.77 14.77
CA ASP A 33 -4.25 7.73 14.05
C ASP A 33 -4.43 7.31 12.58
N ARG A 34 -3.50 7.77 11.75
CA ARG A 34 -3.48 7.48 10.32
C ARG A 34 -2.97 6.07 10.08
N VAL A 35 -3.79 5.25 9.44
CA VAL A 35 -3.42 3.88 9.06
C VAL A 35 -3.60 3.71 7.56
N ALA A 36 -2.54 3.26 6.88
CA ALA A 36 -2.58 2.89 5.47
C ALA A 36 -1.75 1.63 5.23
N VAL A 37 -2.22 0.78 4.33
CA VAL A 37 -1.54 -0.41 3.83
C VAL A 37 -1.24 -0.20 2.35
N MET A 38 -0.03 -0.53 1.95
CA MET A 38 0.43 -0.46 0.57
C MET A 38 1.21 -1.69 0.17
N ASP A 39 1.27 -1.95 -1.13
CA ASP A 39 2.11 -3.02 -1.70
C ASP A 39 3.55 -2.56 -1.96
N SER A 40 4.41 -3.50 -2.39
CA SER A 40 5.81 -3.23 -2.74
C SER A 40 6.01 -2.32 -3.95
N SER A 41 4.95 -2.13 -4.75
CA SER A 41 4.91 -1.17 -5.86
C SER A 41 4.40 0.21 -5.41
N PHE A 42 4.28 0.44 -4.10
CA PHE A 42 3.76 1.66 -3.47
C PHE A 42 2.28 1.95 -3.75
N ASN A 43 1.49 0.98 -4.25
CA ASN A 43 0.05 1.19 -4.41
C ASN A 43 -0.62 1.16 -3.04
N VAL A 44 -1.43 2.16 -2.73
CA VAL A 44 -2.26 2.14 -1.50
C VAL A 44 -3.39 1.13 -1.71
N VAL A 45 -3.41 0.08 -0.90
CA VAL A 45 -4.41 -1.00 -0.95
C VAL A 45 -5.54 -0.74 0.05
N TYR A 46 -5.22 -0.10 1.18
CA TYR A 46 -6.19 0.31 2.19
C TYR A 46 -5.70 1.57 2.90
N ALA A 47 -6.62 2.43 3.33
CA ALA A 47 -6.34 3.52 4.26
C ALA A 47 -7.63 3.91 5.00
N ASN A 48 -7.52 4.17 6.30
CA ASN A 48 -8.63 4.60 7.14
C ASN A 48 -9.01 6.07 6.87
N GLU A 49 -10.17 6.50 7.38
CA GLU A 49 -10.66 7.87 7.17
C GLU A 49 -9.70 8.93 7.73
N ALA A 50 -9.06 8.66 8.87
CA ALA A 50 -8.05 9.54 9.45
C ALA A 50 -6.85 9.78 8.51
N ALA A 51 -6.44 8.76 7.74
CA ALA A 51 -5.35 8.89 6.78
C ALA A 51 -5.70 9.82 5.62
N TRP A 52 -6.97 9.87 5.21
CA TRP A 52 -7.50 10.71 4.13
C TRP A 52 -7.87 12.13 4.59
N ALA A 53 -8.31 12.30 5.84
CA ALA A 53 -8.84 13.56 6.36
C ALA A 53 -7.84 14.73 6.38
N VAL A 54 -6.53 14.44 6.30
CA VAL A 54 -5.47 15.46 6.30
C VAL A 54 -5.29 16.08 4.90
N ASP A 55 -5.64 15.36 3.84
CA ASP A 55 -5.58 15.87 2.48
C ASP A 55 -6.90 16.56 2.12
N GLN A 56 -7.10 17.74 2.68
CA GLN A 56 -8.28 18.60 2.43
C GLN A 56 -8.20 19.33 1.08
N THR A 57 -7.14 19.09 0.30
CA THR A 57 -7.18 19.47 -1.11
C THR A 57 -8.22 18.57 -1.77
N HIS A 58 -9.14 19.14 -2.55
CA HIS A 58 -10.26 18.45 -3.20
C HIS A 58 -9.84 17.40 -4.25
N THR A 59 -8.71 16.72 -4.05
CA THR A 59 -8.30 15.58 -4.85
C THR A 59 -9.27 14.45 -4.52
N PRO A 60 -10.14 14.04 -5.46
CA PRO A 60 -11.10 12.97 -5.20
C PRO A 60 -10.34 11.75 -4.71
N ARG A 61 -10.84 11.07 -3.66
CA ARG A 61 -10.28 9.82 -3.12
C ARG A 61 -9.85 8.92 -4.28
N ARG A 62 -8.56 8.95 -4.60
CA ARG A 62 -8.00 8.19 -5.71
C ARG A 62 -7.92 6.77 -5.18
N LEU A 63 -8.92 5.95 -5.52
CA LEU A 63 -8.98 4.53 -5.14
C LEU A 63 -7.70 3.75 -5.51
N HIS A 64 -6.86 4.32 -6.39
CA HIS A 64 -5.61 3.75 -6.88
C HIS A 64 -4.49 4.80 -6.94
N ALA A 65 -4.19 5.48 -5.82
CA ALA A 65 -3.02 6.36 -5.74
C ALA A 65 -1.78 5.63 -5.22
N LYS A 66 -0.60 6.07 -5.66
CA LYS A 66 0.66 5.68 -5.02
C LYS A 66 0.80 6.39 -3.68
N CYS A 67 1.44 5.76 -2.71
CA CYS A 67 1.56 6.31 -1.35
C CYS A 67 2.24 7.69 -1.33
N TYR A 68 3.23 7.90 -2.20
CA TYR A 68 3.98 9.16 -2.29
C TYR A 68 3.15 10.28 -2.94
N GLU A 69 2.22 9.94 -3.83
CA GLU A 69 1.26 10.89 -4.38
C GLU A 69 0.19 11.24 -3.35
N ALA A 70 -0.38 10.21 -2.72
CA ALA A 70 -1.51 10.34 -1.80
C ALA A 70 -1.16 11.02 -0.48
N PHE A 71 0.02 10.77 0.07
CA PHE A 71 0.35 11.18 1.44
C PHE A 71 1.58 12.09 1.55
N ALA A 72 2.45 12.10 0.54
CA ALA A 72 3.62 12.97 0.50
C ALA A 72 3.50 14.09 -0.55
N HIS A 73 2.43 14.10 -1.35
CA HIS A 73 2.20 15.04 -2.45
C HIS A 73 3.37 15.14 -3.43
N ARG A 74 4.03 14.01 -3.68
CA ARG A 74 5.16 13.88 -4.61
C ARG A 74 4.75 13.11 -5.85
N THR A 75 5.51 13.28 -6.92
CA THR A 75 5.38 12.48 -8.15
C THR A 75 6.40 11.34 -8.23
N ASP A 76 7.31 11.26 -7.26
CA ASP A 76 8.39 10.28 -7.17
C ASP A 76 8.44 9.63 -5.78
N PRO A 77 8.90 8.36 -5.66
CA PRO A 77 9.06 7.70 -4.36
C PRO A 77 9.96 8.49 -3.41
N CYS A 78 9.63 8.47 -2.12
CA CYS A 78 10.45 9.19 -1.14
C CYS A 78 11.84 8.56 -1.05
N GLY A 79 12.89 9.38 -1.23
CA GLY A 79 14.30 8.92 -1.21
C GLY A 79 14.77 8.28 0.10
N THR A 80 14.01 8.43 1.19
CA THR A 80 14.27 7.78 2.48
C THR A 80 12.97 7.22 3.06
N CYS A 81 12.14 6.59 2.22
CA CYS A 81 10.91 5.95 2.70
C CYS A 81 11.25 4.77 3.62
N PRO A 82 10.80 4.75 4.90
CA PRO A 82 11.05 3.62 5.80
C PRO A 82 10.49 2.30 5.27
N ALA A 83 9.42 2.36 4.47
CA ALA A 83 8.79 1.17 3.91
C ALA A 83 9.68 0.44 2.88
N ILE A 84 10.59 1.15 2.20
CA ILE A 84 11.53 0.51 1.27
C ILE A 84 12.37 -0.53 2.00
N ARG A 85 12.85 -0.20 3.20
CA ARG A 85 13.66 -1.10 4.04
C ARG A 85 12.90 -2.36 4.48
N VAL A 86 11.58 -2.28 4.59
CA VAL A 86 10.74 -3.43 4.94
C VAL A 86 10.67 -4.41 3.78
N PHE A 87 10.61 -3.92 2.54
CA PHE A 87 10.61 -4.76 1.35
C PHE A 87 11.99 -5.33 1.04
N GLU A 88 13.07 -4.59 1.29
CA GLU A 88 14.45 -5.08 1.15
C GLU A 88 14.79 -6.18 2.17
N ALA A 89 14.18 -6.16 3.35
CA ALA A 89 14.42 -7.16 4.39
C ALA A 89 13.74 -8.52 4.15
N SER A 90 12.87 -8.64 3.13
CA SER A 90 12.13 -9.86 2.82
C SER A 90 12.87 -10.87 1.92
N GLU A 91 14.16 -10.66 1.61
CA GLU A 91 15.02 -11.60 0.89
C GLU A 91 15.86 -12.53 1.81
N VAL A 92 15.26 -13.13 2.85
CA VAL A 92 15.94 -14.11 3.73
C VAL A 92 15.27 -15.47 3.69
#